data_AF-A0A1H0PYM7-F1
#
_entry.id   AF-A0A1H0PYM7-F1
#
_cell.length_a   1.000
_cell.length_b   1.000
_cell.length_c   1.000
_cell.angle_alpha   90.00
_cell.angle_beta   90.00
_cell.angle_gamma   90.00
#
_symmetry.space_group_name_H-M   'P 1'
#
loop_
_entity.id
_entity.type
_entity.pdbx_description
1 polymer ?
#
loop_
_entity_poly.entity_id
_entity_poly.type
_entity_poly.pdbx_seq_one_letter_code
_entity_poly.pdbx_strand_id
1 'polypeptide(L)'
;MVGSDGLTPAVIKEVNLALNSHGLIKVRIFSDDRVARETMYQQLADELSAAPIQHIGKLLVLWRPQPEITKERKVDEDRMPGPRDFKVLKHSTRGGQRPEVKTLRVLGNQRLTAGGNVKRAKPKPKTSLKKRSQT
;
A
#
# COMPACT_ATOMS: atom_id res chain seq x y z
N MET A 1 -1.60 17.31 13.39
CA MET A 1 -1.17 17.75 14.74
C MET A 1 -1.21 19.26 14.74
N VAL A 2 -1.59 19.90 15.84
CA VAL A 2 -1.69 21.36 15.93
C VAL A 2 -0.46 21.89 16.69
N GLY A 3 0.30 22.76 16.02
CA GLY A 3 1.49 23.43 16.57
C GLY A 3 1.16 24.67 17.40
N SER A 4 2.16 25.52 17.62
CA SER A 4 2.03 26.79 18.36
C SER A 4 1.09 27.80 17.69
N ASP A 5 0.96 27.72 16.37
CA ASP A 5 0.19 28.66 15.55
C ASP A 5 -1.32 28.40 15.63
N GLY A 6 -1.74 27.37 16.39
CA GLY A 6 -3.14 27.06 16.63
C GLY A 6 -3.88 26.50 15.42
N LEU A 7 -5.19 26.73 15.40
CA LEU A 7 -6.11 26.25 14.36
C LEU A 7 -6.01 27.12 13.10
N THR A 8 -5.08 26.76 12.23
CA THR A 8 -4.96 27.39 10.90
C THR A 8 -5.87 26.71 9.89
N PRO A 9 -6.26 27.40 8.79
CA PRO A 9 -7.06 26.80 7.72
C PRO A 9 -6.43 25.56 7.09
N ALA A 10 -5.09 25.49 7.06
CA ALA A 10 -4.36 24.33 6.58
C ALA A 10 -4.56 23.11 7.50
N VAL A 11 -4.48 23.32 8.82
CA VAL A 11 -4.71 22.27 9.81
C VAL A 11 -6.15 21.74 9.73
N ILE A 12 -7.13 22.62 9.59
CA ILE A 12 -8.55 22.23 9.44
C ILE A 12 -8.74 21.34 8.19
N LYS A 13 -8.12 21.72 7.06
CA LYS A 13 -8.15 20.90 5.83
C LYS A 13 -7.52 19.52 6.03
N GLU A 14 -6.38 19.43 6.70
CA GLU A 14 -5.75 18.14 6.99
C GLU A 14 -6.60 17.27 7.92
N VAL A 15 -7.19 17.87 8.96
CA VAL A 15 -8.07 17.16 9.89
C VAL A 15 -9.31 16.62 9.16
N ASN A 16 -9.89 17.41 8.24
CA ASN A 16 -10.99 16.97 7.39
C ASN A 16 -10.58 15.77 6.50
N LEU A 17 -9.42 15.85 5.85
CA LEU A 17 -8.91 14.76 5.00
C LEU A 17 -8.66 13.48 5.82
N ALA A 18 -8.16 13.62 7.04
CA ALA A 18 -7.94 12.51 7.97
C ALA A 18 -9.27 11.88 8.42
N LEU A 19 -10.29 12.69 8.75
CA LEU A 19 -11.63 12.20 9.08
C LEU A 19 -12.27 11.44 7.93
N ASN A 20 -12.16 11.95 6.70
CA ASN A 20 -12.69 11.27 5.51
C ASN A 20 -12.01 9.91 5.28
N SER A 21 -10.70 9.82 5.56
CA SER A 21 -9.90 8.61 5.30
C SER A 21 -9.99 7.55 6.39
N HIS A 22 -10.20 7.94 7.65
CA HIS A 22 -10.12 7.04 8.80
C HIS A 22 -11.40 6.98 9.65
N GLY A 23 -12.30 7.97 9.55
CA GLY A 23 -13.51 8.07 10.36
C GLY A 23 -13.26 8.50 11.80
N LEU A 24 -12.47 7.72 12.55
CA LEU A 24 -12.05 8.02 13.93
C LEU A 24 -10.60 8.50 13.96
N ILE A 25 -10.35 9.70 14.48
CA ILE A 25 -8.98 10.25 14.58
C ILE A 25 -8.68 10.81 15.96
N LYS A 26 -7.38 10.84 16.30
CA LYS A 26 -6.85 11.57 17.45
C LYS A 26 -5.97 12.72 16.98
N VAL A 27 -6.30 13.94 17.38
CA VAL A 27 -5.55 15.16 17.05
C VAL A 27 -4.80 15.63 18.29
N ARG A 28 -3.48 15.71 18.19
CA ARG A 28 -2.63 16.28 19.26
C ARG A 28 -2.55 17.79 19.11
N ILE A 29 -2.83 18.53 20.19
CA ILE A 29 -2.73 19.99 20.28
C ILE A 29 -1.63 20.38 21.27
N PHE A 30 -0.66 21.15 20.80
CA PHE A 30 0.39 21.75 21.63
C PHE A 30 -0.04 23.09 22.23
N SER A 31 -1.10 23.07 23.03
CA SER A 31 -1.53 24.19 23.87
C SER A 31 -1.58 23.71 25.32
N ASP A 32 -1.06 24.51 26.26
CA ASP A 32 -1.08 24.18 27.68
C ASP A 32 -2.34 24.69 28.39
N ASP A 33 -3.04 25.68 27.83
CA ASP A 33 -4.32 26.14 28.35
C ASP A 33 -5.44 25.13 28.04
N ARG A 34 -6.12 24.68 29.09
CA ARG A 34 -7.24 23.73 29.00
C ARG A 34 -8.45 24.36 28.32
N VAL A 35 -8.75 25.62 28.63
CA VAL A 35 -9.93 26.31 28.09
C VAL A 35 -9.77 26.50 26.59
N ALA A 36 -8.62 26.98 26.14
CA ALA A 36 -8.31 27.08 24.71
C ALA A 36 -8.49 25.74 23.98
N ARG A 37 -8.01 24.62 24.54
CA ARG A 37 -8.17 23.29 23.89
C ARG A 37 -9.63 22.88 23.76
N GLU A 38 -10.45 23.14 24.77
CA GLU A 38 -11.87 22.80 24.75
C GLU A 38 -12.64 23.65 23.73
N THR A 39 -12.34 24.95 23.64
CA THR A 39 -12.89 25.83 22.60
C THR A 39 -12.50 25.36 21.20
N MET A 40 -11.22 25.04 20.99
CA MET A 40 -10.73 24.50 19.72
C MET A 40 -11.39 23.16 19.35
N TYR A 41 -11.69 22.34 20.36
CA TYR A 41 -12.35 21.05 20.16
C TYR A 41 -13.79 21.20 19.69
N GLN A 42 -14.55 22.09 20.33
CA GLN A 42 -15.91 22.43 19.92
C GLN A 42 -15.92 23.06 18.52
N GLN A 43 -15.02 24.02 18.26
CA GLN A 43 -14.88 24.65 16.94
C GLN A 43 -14.62 23.62 15.82
N LEU A 44 -13.71 22.68 16.04
CA LEU A 44 -13.42 21.62 15.08
C LEU A 44 -14.61 20.68 14.85
N ALA A 45 -15.34 20.35 15.91
CA ALA A 45 -16.53 19.49 15.83
C ALA A 45 -17.63 20.17 15.00
N ASP A 46 -17.88 21.46 15.26
CA ASP A 46 -18.89 22.24 14.54
C ASP A 46 -18.52 22.44 13.06
N GLU A 47 -17.30 22.91 12.79
CA GLU A 47 -16.86 23.25 11.43
C GLU A 47 -16.79 22.02 10.51
N LEU A 48 -16.35 20.87 11.04
CA LEU A 48 -16.19 19.64 10.27
C LEU A 48 -17.40 18.69 10.36
N SER A 49 -18.44 19.09 11.10
CA SER A 49 -19.60 18.26 11.42
C SER A 49 -19.18 16.88 11.93
N ALA A 50 -18.22 16.88 12.87
CA ALA A 50 -17.65 15.69 13.48
C ALA A 50 -18.13 15.56 14.93
N ALA A 51 -18.35 14.34 15.39
CA ALA A 51 -18.71 14.08 16.77
C ALA A 51 -17.48 14.21 17.70
N PRO A 52 -17.57 15.02 18.76
CA PRO A 52 -16.55 15.07 19.81
C PRO A 52 -16.72 13.87 20.75
N ILE A 53 -15.82 12.87 20.68
CA ILE A 53 -15.88 11.67 21.53
C ILE A 53 -15.20 11.89 22.88
N GLN A 54 -13.93 12.30 22.88
CA GLN A 54 -13.16 12.41 24.12
C GLN A 54 -12.03 13.45 24.05
N HIS A 55 -11.78 14.11 25.18
CA HIS A 55 -10.63 14.96 25.41
C HIS A 55 -9.70 14.32 26.45
N ILE A 56 -8.48 13.96 26.06
CA ILE A 56 -7.46 13.36 26.94
C ILE A 56 -6.23 14.26 26.96
N GLY A 57 -6.20 15.22 27.89
CA GLY A 57 -5.08 16.14 28.05
C GLY A 57 -4.81 16.96 26.78
N LYS A 58 -3.77 16.60 26.03
CA LYS A 58 -3.38 17.25 24.76
C LYS A 58 -3.95 16.55 23.51
N LEU A 59 -4.76 15.50 23.68
CA LEU A 59 -5.36 14.73 22.58
C LEU A 59 -6.86 14.99 22.50
N LEU A 60 -7.34 15.35 21.31
CA LEU A 60 -8.75 15.45 20.97
C LEU A 60 -9.14 14.25 20.10
N VAL A 61 -10.21 13.54 20.47
CA VAL A 61 -10.72 12.38 19.72
C VAL A 61 -11.99 12.79 18.99
N LEU A 62 -11.93 12.81 17.67
CA LEU A 62 -13.03 13.21 16.78
C LEU A 62 -13.47 12.03 15.92
N TRP A 63 -14.76 11.91 15.67
CA TRP A 63 -15.33 10.87 14.84
C TRP A 63 -16.30 11.41 13.81
N ARG A 64 -16.29 10.83 12.61
CA ARG A 64 -17.29 11.05 11.57
C ARG A 64 -17.59 9.73 10.87
N PRO A 65 -18.85 9.42 10.53
CA PRO A 65 -19.16 8.27 9.70
C PRO A 65 -18.43 8.43 8.36
N GLN A 66 -17.65 7.42 7.98
CA GLN A 66 -16.98 7.44 6.70
C GLN A 66 -18.04 7.29 5.60
N PRO A 67 -18.00 8.10 4.53
CA PRO A 67 -18.74 7.73 3.33
C PRO A 67 -18.27 6.33 2.92
N GLU A 68 -19.21 5.46 2.54
CA GLU A 68 -18.91 4.14 1.97
C GLU A 68 -18.19 4.35 0.63
N ILE A 69 -16.92 4.76 0.70
CA ILE A 69 -16.02 4.71 -0.43
C ILE A 69 -15.56 3.27 -0.43
N THR A 70 -16.42 2.42 -0.99
CA THR A 70 -16.03 1.17 -1.62
C THR A 70 -14.97 1.57 -2.63
N LYS A 71 -13.71 1.62 -2.19
CA LYS A 71 -12.56 1.68 -3.09
C LYS A 71 -12.58 0.33 -3.77
N GLU A 72 -13.43 0.20 -4.78
CA GLU A 72 -13.39 -0.89 -5.73
C GLU A 72 -11.97 -0.85 -6.26
N ARG A 73 -11.14 -1.76 -5.75
CA ARG A 73 -9.83 -2.01 -6.30
C ARG A 73 -10.14 -2.45 -7.73
N LYS A 74 -9.98 -1.54 -8.70
CA LYS A 74 -10.03 -1.92 -10.11
C LYS A 74 -8.97 -3.00 -10.27
N VAL A 75 -9.41 -4.25 -10.36
CA VAL A 75 -8.56 -5.37 -10.71
C VAL A 75 -8.21 -5.09 -12.15
N ASP A 76 -6.97 -4.69 -12.38
CA ASP A 76 -6.44 -4.59 -13.72
C ASP A 76 -6.40 -6.01 -14.29
N GLU A 77 -7.34 -6.33 -15.19
CA GLU A 77 -7.48 -7.65 -15.81
C GLU A 77 -6.23 -8.00 -16.64
N ASP A 78 -5.47 -6.98 -17.07
CA ASP A 78 -4.21 -7.14 -17.83
C ASP A 78 -2.99 -7.31 -16.92
N ARG A 79 -3.16 -7.36 -15.59
CA ARG A 79 -2.05 -7.49 -14.65
C ARG A 79 -1.36 -8.84 -14.78
N MET A 80 -0.21 -8.84 -15.45
CA MET A 80 0.65 -10.02 -15.55
C MET A 80 1.24 -10.44 -14.18
N PRO A 81 1.57 -11.73 -13.99
CA PRO A 81 2.23 -12.20 -12.79
C PRO A 81 3.53 -11.43 -12.51
N GLY A 82 3.70 -11.01 -11.25
CA GLY A 82 4.93 -10.37 -10.81
C GLY A 82 6.16 -11.31 -10.90
N PRO A 83 7.37 -10.76 -10.75
CA PRO A 83 8.60 -11.54 -10.71
C PRO A 83 8.54 -12.70 -9.72
N ARG A 84 9.08 -13.85 -10.11
CA ARG A 84 9.08 -15.08 -9.30
C ARG A 84 10.50 -15.43 -8.88
N ASP A 85 10.69 -15.74 -7.60
CA ASP A 85 11.96 -16.21 -7.08
C ASP A 85 11.99 -17.73 -7.05
N PHE A 86 13.02 -18.32 -7.65
CA PHE A 86 13.22 -19.76 -7.73
C PHE A 86 14.48 -20.17 -7.01
N LYS A 87 14.37 -21.21 -6.19
CA LYS A 87 15.53 -21.85 -5.54
C LYS A 87 16.17 -22.81 -6.54
N VAL A 88 17.45 -22.58 -6.85
CA VAL A 88 18.24 -23.36 -7.79
C VAL A 88 19.41 -23.98 -7.05
N LEU A 89 19.54 -25.29 -7.18
CA LEU A 89 20.63 -26.05 -6.63
C LEU A 89 21.78 -26.11 -7.65
N LYS A 90 22.95 -25.56 -7.31
CA LYS A 90 24.13 -25.56 -8.18
C LYS A 90 25.13 -26.60 -7.68
N HIS A 91 25.32 -27.64 -8.49
CA HIS A 91 26.29 -28.69 -8.23
C HIS A 91 27.67 -28.27 -8.77
N SER A 92 28.70 -28.43 -7.94
CA SER A 92 30.09 -28.28 -8.39
C SER A 92 30.45 -29.41 -9.34
N THR A 93 31.28 -29.12 -10.34
CA THR A 93 31.86 -30.14 -11.23
C THR A 93 32.89 -31.01 -10.53
N ARG A 94 33.41 -30.58 -9.36
CA ARG A 94 34.30 -31.38 -8.51
C ARG A 94 33.46 -32.25 -7.59
N GLY A 95 33.62 -33.57 -7.71
CA GLY A 95 32.94 -34.55 -6.85
C GLY A 95 33.22 -34.33 -5.36
N GLY A 96 32.23 -34.64 -4.52
CA GLY A 96 32.34 -34.56 -3.05
C GLY A 96 31.99 -33.19 -2.43
N GLN A 97 31.78 -32.14 -3.23
CA GLN A 97 31.35 -30.83 -2.72
C GLN A 97 29.83 -30.77 -2.54
N ARG A 98 29.39 -30.18 -1.43
CA ARG A 98 27.97 -29.94 -1.17
C ARG A 98 27.42 -28.94 -2.20
N PRO A 99 26.21 -29.15 -2.72
CA PRO A 99 25.63 -28.23 -3.67
C PRO A 99 25.26 -26.89 -3.02
N GLU A 100 25.44 -25.80 -3.76
CA GLU A 100 25.10 -24.46 -3.32
C GLU A 100 23.65 -24.14 -3.69
N VAL A 101 22.89 -23.63 -2.72
CA VAL A 101 21.52 -23.15 -2.93
C VAL A 101 21.58 -21.68 -3.34
N LYS A 102 21.10 -21.34 -4.53
CA LYS A 102 20.93 -19.93 -4.97
C LYS A 102 19.48 -19.61 -5.23
N THR A 103 19.05 -18.42 -4.80
CA THR A 103 17.73 -17.89 -5.16
C THR A 103 17.88 -16.99 -6.38
N LEU A 104 17.26 -17.37 -7.49
CA LEU A 104 17.27 -16.61 -8.74
C LEU A 104 15.90 -15.99 -9.00
N ARG A 105 15.88 -14.68 -9.22
CA ARG A 105 14.69 -13.94 -9.62
C ARG A 105 14.47 -14.07 -11.13
N VAL A 106 13.30 -14.55 -11.53
CA VAL A 106 12.86 -14.68 -12.92
C VAL A 106 11.78 -13.64 -13.19
N LEU A 107 12.06 -12.76 -14.16
CA LEU A 107 11.14 -11.74 -14.64
C LEU A 107 10.18 -12.31 -15.69
N GLY A 108 9.09 -11.60 -16.01
CA GLY A 108 8.04 -12.09 -16.93
C GLY A 108 8.51 -12.41 -18.35
N ASN A 109 9.62 -11.79 -18.80
CA ASN A 109 10.24 -12.06 -20.12
C ASN A 109 11.36 -13.11 -20.06
N GLN A 110 11.57 -13.76 -18.92
CA GLN A 110 12.64 -14.72 -18.67
C GLN A 110 12.08 -16.10 -18.32
N ARG A 111 12.94 -17.11 -18.42
CA ARG A 111 12.68 -18.49 -18.01
C ARG A 111 13.91 -19.07 -17.31
N LEU A 112 13.68 -19.97 -16.35
CA LEU A 112 14.73 -20.82 -15.82
C LEU A 112 14.98 -22.00 -16.78
N THR A 113 16.24 -22.30 -17.07
CA THR A 113 16.62 -23.50 -17.84
C THR A 113 16.95 -24.67 -16.91
N ALA A 114 16.98 -25.89 -17.44
CA ALA A 114 17.31 -27.10 -16.66
C ALA A 114 18.67 -27.01 -15.95
N GLY A 115 19.66 -26.33 -16.54
CA GLY A 115 20.96 -26.06 -15.91
C GLY A 115 20.94 -24.95 -14.84
N GLY A 116 19.77 -24.44 -14.47
CA GLY A 116 19.61 -23.38 -13.47
C GLY A 116 20.09 -22.01 -13.93
N ASN A 117 20.08 -21.74 -15.24
CA ASN A 117 20.44 -20.44 -15.81
C ASN A 117 19.18 -19.70 -16.26
N VAL A 118 19.12 -18.39 -16.01
CA VAL A 118 18.02 -17.54 -16.46
C VAL A 118 18.27 -17.12 -17.92
N LYS A 119 17.32 -17.38 -18.81
CA LYS A 119 17.37 -16.97 -20.23
C LYS A 119 16.08 -16.25 -20.64
N ARG A 120 16.08 -15.49 -21.73
CA ARG A 120 14.83 -14.90 -22.28
C ARG A 120 13.81 -15.97 -22.65
N ALA A 121 12.52 -15.67 -22.56
CA ALA A 121 11.45 -16.59 -22.97
C ALA A 121 11.63 -17.00 -24.45
N LYS A 122 11.29 -18.25 -24.80
CA LYS A 122 11.31 -18.67 -26.21
C LYS A 122 10.17 -17.94 -26.95
N PRO A 123 10.37 -17.43 -28.17
CA PRO A 123 9.27 -16.90 -28.97
C PRO A 123 8.24 -18.02 -29.19
N LYS A 124 6.94 -17.66 -29.15
CA LYS A 124 5.88 -18.61 -29.47
C LYS A 124 6.13 -19.15 -30.89
N PRO A 125 6.17 -20.48 -31.10
CA PRO A 125 6.33 -21.02 -32.44
C PRO A 125 5.15 -20.53 -33.29
N LYS A 126 5.45 -19.98 -34.48
CA LYS A 126 4.41 -19.58 -35.43
C LYS A 126 3.62 -20.84 -35.80
N THR A 127 2.32 -20.84 -35.58
CA THR A 127 1.45 -21.90 -36.10
C THR A 127 1.54 -21.86 -37.62
N SER A 128 1.91 -22.99 -38.22
CA SER A 128 1.97 -23.07 -39.68
C SER A 128 0.56 -22.89 -40.24
N LEU A 129 0.45 -22.19 -41.38
CA LEU A 129 -0.84 -21.95 -42.06
C LEU A 129 -1.63 -23.26 -42.30
N LYS A 130 -0.92 -24.36 -42.53
CA LYS A 130 -1.48 -25.71 -42.73
C LYS A 130 -2.16 -26.31 -41.48
N LYS A 131 -1.74 -25.91 -40.28
CA LYS A 131 -2.40 -26.30 -39.02
C LYS A 131 -3.58 -25.39 -38.67
N ARG A 132 -3.71 -24.23 -39.32
CA ARG A 132 -4.79 -23.26 -39.11
C ARG A 132 -6.05 -23.59 -39.93
N SER A 133 -5.90 -24.37 -41.00
CA SER A 133 -6.99 -24.75 -41.92
C SER A 133 -7.62 -26.12 -41.64
N GLN A 134 -7.27 -26.78 -40.52
CA GLN A 134 -7.81 -28.09 -40.13
C GLN A 134 -8.71 -28.03 -38.89
N THR A 135 -9.24 -26.84 -38.58
CA THR A 135 -10.29 -26.61 -37.60
C THR A 135 -11.38 -25.79 -38.25
#